data_AF-A0A1J0EK59-F1
#
_entry.id   AF-A0A1J0EK59-F1
#
_cell.length_a   1.000
_cell.length_b   1.000
_cell.length_c   1.000
_cell.angle_alpha   90.00
_cell.angle_beta   90.00
_cell.angle_gamma   90.00
#
_symmetry.space_group_name_H-M   'P 1'
#
loop_
_entity.id
_entity.type
_entity.pdbx_description
1 polymer ?
#
loop_
_entity_poly.entity_id
_entity_poly.type
_entity_poly.pdbx_seq_one_letter_code
_entity_poly.pdbx_strand_id
1 'polypeptide(L)'
;MAAIDYLKARGLSATKKGNRVRVSPTDKITDDIRQYVRKHRLELLAELSANDGIARSLHWQVMRHGKPLCVMVGEPMTREEALAEVRWRWPDADIQ
;
A
#
# COMPACT_ATOMS: atom_id res chain seq x y z
N MET A 1 17.18 11.50 5.88
CA MET A 1 17.55 10.43 4.94
C MET A 1 16.41 9.44 4.95
N ALA A 2 15.77 9.16 3.81
CA ALA A 2 14.60 8.28 3.77
C ALA A 2 15.01 6.86 4.19
N ALA A 3 14.13 6.12 4.87
CA ALA A 3 14.42 4.76 5.33
C ALA A 3 14.71 3.82 4.14
N ILE A 4 14.06 4.06 2.99
CA ILE A 4 14.34 3.34 1.74
C ILE A 4 15.75 3.66 1.21
N ASP A 5 16.22 4.90 1.34
CA ASP A 5 17.54 5.31 0.83
C ASP A 5 18.67 4.59 1.57
N TYR A 6 18.50 4.33 2.87
CA TYR A 6 19.44 3.53 3.66
C TYR A 6 19.64 2.12 3.07
N LEU A 7 18.56 1.50 2.61
CA LEU A 7 18.59 0.17 1.99
C LEU A 7 19.20 0.25 0.58
N LYS A 8 18.81 1.24 -0.22
CA LYS A 8 19.36 1.46 -1.57
C LYS A 8 20.88 1.68 -1.56
N ALA A 9 21.38 2.47 -0.61
CA ALA A 9 22.82 2.72 -0.46
C ALA A 9 23.64 1.44 -0.20
N ARG A 10 23.00 0.37 0.30
CA ARG A 10 23.59 -0.95 0.54
C ARG A 10 23.31 -1.95 -0.59
N GLY A 11 22.76 -1.48 -1.70
CA GLY A 11 22.38 -2.30 -2.85
C GLY A 11 21.18 -3.20 -2.57
N LEU A 12 20.30 -2.81 -1.64
CA LEU A 12 19.05 -3.51 -1.34
C LEU A 12 17.87 -2.73 -1.92
N SER A 13 16.86 -3.49 -2.32
CA SER A 13 15.56 -3.01 -2.76
C SER A 13 14.51 -3.39 -1.73
N ALA A 14 13.57 -2.49 -1.46
CA ALA A 14 12.43 -2.74 -0.58
C ALA A 14 11.13 -2.57 -1.38
N THR A 15 10.17 -3.44 -1.14
CA THR A 15 8.85 -3.42 -1.77
C THR A 15 7.76 -3.71 -0.73
N LYS A 16 6.58 -3.14 -0.90
CA LYS A 16 5.42 -3.42 -0.04
C LYS A 16 4.64 -4.60 -0.59
N LYS A 17 4.36 -5.61 0.24
CA LYS A 17 3.42 -6.70 -0.07
C LYS A 17 2.37 -6.77 1.04
N GLY A 18 1.18 -6.23 0.77
CA GLY A 18 0.18 -5.99 1.81
C GLY A 18 0.76 -5.12 2.92
N ASN A 19 0.71 -5.60 4.17
CA ASN A 19 1.31 -4.91 5.32
C ASN A 19 2.74 -5.38 5.64
N ARG A 20 3.50 -5.92 4.67
CA ARG A 20 4.87 -6.41 4.89
C ARG A 20 5.87 -5.70 3.99
N VAL A 21 7.07 -5.46 4.50
CA VAL A 21 8.23 -4.99 3.73
C VAL A 21 9.00 -6.22 3.25
N ARG A 22 9.12 -6.39 1.94
CA ARG A 22 9.96 -7.41 1.31
C ARG A 22 11.26 -6.75 0.86
N VAL A 23 12.39 -7.30 1.30
CA VAL A 23 13.73 -6.82 0.96
C VAL A 23 14.45 -7.83 0.08
N SER A 24 15.14 -7.36 -0.95
CA SER A 24 15.93 -8.17 -1.88
C SER A 24 17.21 -7.45 -2.32
N PRO A 25 18.29 -8.16 -2.66
CA PRO A 25 18.41 -9.62 -2.74
C PRO A 25 18.83 -10.24 -1.39
N THR A 26 18.50 -11.52 -1.16
CA THR A 26 18.58 -12.19 0.16
C THR A 26 20.01 -12.42 0.65
N ASP A 27 20.94 -12.63 -0.26
CA ASP A 27 22.38 -12.78 -0.04
C ASP A 27 23.02 -11.57 0.64
N LYS A 28 22.45 -10.37 0.47
CA LYS A 28 22.94 -9.13 1.10
C LYS A 28 22.25 -8.79 2.42
N ILE A 29 21.30 -9.60 2.88
CA ILE A 29 20.56 -9.34 4.11
C ILE A 29 21.36 -9.84 5.32
N THR A 30 22.09 -8.93 5.95
CA THR A 30 22.75 -9.16 7.24
C THR A 30 21.78 -9.02 8.41
N ASP A 31 22.19 -9.45 9.60
CA ASP A 31 21.38 -9.29 10.82
C ASP A 31 21.13 -7.82 11.19
N ASP A 32 22.10 -6.93 10.91
CA ASP A 32 21.92 -5.49 11.10
C ASP A 32 20.80 -4.93 10.22
N ILE A 33 20.73 -5.37 8.96
CA ILE A 33 19.65 -5.00 8.04
C ILE A 33 18.31 -5.53 8.57
N ARG A 34 18.28 -6.76 9.09
CA ARG A 34 17.07 -7.34 9.67
C ARG A 34 16.59 -6.54 10.90
N GLN A 35 17.51 -6.14 11.78
CA GLN A 35 17.20 -5.29 12.93
C GLN A 35 16.72 -3.90 12.50
N TYR A 36 17.39 -3.29 11.51
CA TYR A 36 16.99 -2.01 10.94
C TYR A 36 15.57 -2.05 10.38
N VAL A 37 15.25 -3.05 9.53
CA VAL A 37 13.90 -3.21 8.94
C VAL A 37 12.84 -3.43 10.02
N ARG A 38 13.17 -4.17 11.10
CA ARG A 38 12.26 -4.34 12.24
C ARG A 38 11.99 -3.02 12.96
N LYS A 39 13.04 -2.25 13.24
CA LYS A 39 12.96 -0.97 13.96
C LYS A 39 12.21 0.10 13.16
N HIS A 40 12.44 0.16 11.84
CA HIS A 40 11.90 1.19 10.94
C HIS A 40 10.73 0.69 10.08
N ARG A 41 10.05 -0.39 10.49
CA ARG A 41 9.01 -1.04 9.66
C ARG A 41 7.89 -0.08 9.23
N LEU A 42 7.40 0.74 10.14
CA LEU A 42 6.27 1.65 9.85
C LEU A 42 6.68 2.76 8.89
N GLU A 43 7.86 3.35 9.09
CA GLU A 43 8.44 4.36 8.20
C GLU A 43 8.65 3.79 6.79
N LEU A 44 9.25 2.60 6.68
CA LEU A 44 9.44 1.90 5.41
C LEU A 44 8.11 1.65 4.70
N LEU A 45 7.07 1.22 5.41
CA LEU A 45 5.74 1.00 4.81
C LEU A 45 5.10 2.30 4.34
N ALA A 46 5.22 3.37 5.12
CA ALA A 46 4.68 4.69 4.75
C ALA A 46 5.38 5.23 3.50
N GLU A 47 6.72 5.24 3.48
CA GLU A 47 7.49 5.69 2.31
C GLU A 47 7.23 4.82 1.08
N LEU A 48 7.12 3.49 1.25
CA LEU A 48 6.81 2.59 0.13
C LEU A 48 5.38 2.81 -0.39
N SER A 49 4.43 3.13 0.48
CA SER A 49 3.05 3.43 0.07
C SER A 49 2.95 4.78 -0.63
N ALA A 50 3.75 5.77 -0.21
CA ALA A 50 3.80 7.07 -0.86
C ALA A 50 4.40 6.99 -2.28
N ASN A 51 5.33 6.05 -2.49
CA ASN A 51 6.08 5.89 -3.74
C ASN A 51 5.63 4.69 -4.59
N ASP A 52 4.49 4.05 -4.30
CA ASP A 52 4.01 2.87 -5.03
C ASP A 52 3.40 3.18 -6.40
N GLY A 53 3.20 4.46 -6.73
CA GLY A 53 2.58 4.89 -7.98
C GLY A 53 1.08 4.56 -8.07
N ILE A 54 0.46 4.12 -6.98
CA ILE A 54 -0.96 3.76 -6.93
C ILE A 54 -1.75 5.00 -6.53
N ALA A 55 -2.66 5.41 -7.41
CA ALA A 55 -3.56 6.52 -7.14
C ALA A 55 -4.50 6.19 -5.96
N ARG A 56 -4.65 7.17 -5.06
CA ARG A 56 -5.59 7.13 -3.95
C ARG A 56 -6.59 8.25 -4.13
N SER A 57 -7.86 7.96 -3.88
CA SER A 57 -8.93 8.95 -3.93
C SER A 57 -9.59 9.09 -2.58
N LEU A 58 -10.01 10.31 -2.26
CA LEU A 58 -10.86 10.63 -1.10
C LEU A 58 -12.33 10.24 -1.35
N HIS A 59 -12.69 10.00 -2.61
CA HIS A 59 -14.05 9.65 -3.01
C HIS A 59 -14.10 8.58 -4.10
N TRP A 60 -15.11 7.71 -4.03
CA TRP A 60 -15.35 6.65 -5.02
C TRP A 60 -16.83 6.61 -5.38
N GLN A 61 -17.15 6.61 -6.67
CA GLN A 61 -18.52 6.45 -7.14
C GLN A 61 -18.89 4.98 -7.09
N VAL A 62 -19.79 4.61 -6.18
CA VAL A 62 -20.29 3.23 -6.04
C VAL A 62 -21.32 2.96 -7.13
N MET A 63 -21.14 1.86 -7.84
CA MET A 63 -21.99 1.37 -8.92
C MET A 63 -22.60 0.02 -8.53
N ARG A 64 -23.89 -0.18 -8.82
CA ARG A 64 -24.56 -1.47 -8.63
C ARG A 64 -25.49 -1.74 -9.80
N HIS A 65 -25.36 -2.91 -10.42
CA HIS A 65 -26.07 -3.26 -11.66
C HIS A 65 -25.96 -2.18 -12.76
N GLY A 66 -24.78 -1.58 -12.90
CA GLY A 66 -24.50 -0.53 -13.89
C GLY A 66 -25.12 0.85 -13.58
N LYS A 67 -25.73 1.04 -12.40
CA LYS A 67 -26.31 2.33 -11.98
C LYS A 67 -25.54 2.92 -10.80
N PRO A 68 -25.40 4.25 -10.72
CA PRO A 68 -24.79 4.91 -9.56
C PRO A 68 -25.68 4.68 -8.32
N LEU A 69 -25.08 4.19 -7.25
CA LEU A 69 -25.76 3.93 -5.98
C LEU A 69 -25.54 5.08 -5.00
N CYS A 70 -24.28 5.42 -4.73
CA CYS A 70 -23.87 6.51 -3.86
C CYS A 70 -22.40 6.88 -4.10
N VAL A 71 -21.93 7.96 -3.48
CA VAL A 71 -20.50 8.31 -3.42
C VAL A 71 -19.98 7.93 -2.04
N MET A 72 -18.96 7.07 -1.99
CA MET A 72 -18.19 6.80 -0.79
C MET A 72 -17.19 7.93 -0.59
N VAL A 73 -17.14 8.53 0.60
CA VAL A 73 -16.16 9.58 0.97
C VAL A 73 -15.42 9.12 2.23
N GLY A 74 -14.10 9.26 2.26
CA GLY A 74 -13.27 8.81 3.38
C GLY A 74 -11.80 9.20 3.26
N GLU A 75 -10.95 8.51 4.01
CA GLU A 75 -9.49 8.65 3.91
C GLU A 75 -8.98 8.25 2.50
N PRO A 76 -7.83 8.78 2.05
CA PRO A 76 -7.26 8.42 0.75
C PRO A 76 -7.04 6.90 0.65
N MET A 77 -7.84 6.25 -0.17
CA MET A 77 -7.81 4.80 -0.35
C MET A 77 -7.56 4.44 -1.80
N THR A 78 -6.89 3.31 -2.01
CA THR A 78 -6.71 2.73 -3.34
C THR A 78 -8.03 2.16 -3.86
N ARG A 79 -8.13 1.92 -5.18
CA ARG A 79 -9.31 1.30 -5.78
C ARG A 79 -9.63 -0.07 -5.15
N GLU A 80 -8.61 -0.87 -4.86
CA GLU A 80 -8.81 -2.20 -4.27
C GLU A 80 -9.37 -2.12 -2.84
N GLU A 81 -8.83 -1.22 -2.02
CA GLU A 81 -9.31 -1.00 -0.65
C GLU A 81 -10.76 -0.50 -0.65
N ALA A 82 -11.08 0.49 -1.48
CA ALA A 82 -12.44 1.00 -1.66
C ALA A 82 -13.40 -0.10 -2.13
N LEU A 83 -12.98 -0.94 -3.09
CA LEU A 83 -13.81 -2.01 -3.61
C LEU A 83 -14.08 -3.09 -2.56
N ALA A 84 -13.11 -3.40 -1.71
CA ALA A 84 -13.29 -4.33 -0.59
C ALA A 84 -14.31 -3.81 0.42
N GLU A 85 -14.22 -2.54 0.81
CA GLU A 85 -15.18 -1.87 1.70
C GLU A 85 -16.60 -1.84 1.11
N VAL A 86 -16.71 -1.49 -0.16
CA VAL A 86 -17.99 -1.45 -0.88
C VAL A 86 -18.61 -2.84 -0.98
N ARG A 87 -17.81 -3.87 -1.29
CA ARG A 87 -18.29 -5.25 -1.42
C ARG A 87 -18.66 -5.91 -0.10
N TRP A 88 -18.14 -5.42 1.02
CA TRP A 88 -18.63 -5.84 2.34
C TRP A 88 -20.11 -5.45 2.55
N ARG A 89 -20.56 -4.31 1.99
CA ARG A 89 -21.97 -3.85 2.06
C ARG A 89 -22.83 -4.40 0.92
N TRP A 90 -22.27 -4.43 -0.29
CA TRP A 90 -22.95 -4.85 -1.52
C TRP A 90 -22.02 -5.76 -2.34
N PRO A 91 -22.12 -7.09 -2.19
CA PRO A 91 -21.18 -8.03 -2.82
C PRO A 91 -21.04 -7.90 -4.34
N ASP A 92 -22.09 -7.41 -5.00
CA ASP A 92 -22.21 -7.22 -6.45
C ASP A 92 -21.87 -5.79 -6.92
N ALA A 93 -21.41 -4.92 -6.03
CA ALA A 93 -21.05 -3.55 -6.38
C ALA A 93 -19.63 -3.43 -6.97
N ASP A 94 -19.44 -2.34 -7.72
CA ASP A 94 -18.19 -1.90 -8.30
C ASP A 94 -17.97 -0.40 -8.00
N ILE A 95 -16.80 0.12 -8.37
CA ILE A 95 -16.45 1.53 -8.15
C ILE A 95 -15.78 2.18 -9.37
N GLN A 96 -16.02 3.48 -9.50
CA GLN A 96 -15.40 4.40 -10.46
C GLN A 96 -14.70 5.55 -9.75
#